data_AF-A0A969LF00-F1
#
_entry.id   AF-A0A969LF00-F1
#
_cell.length_a   1.000
_cell.length_b   1.000
_cell.length_c   1.000
_cell.angle_alpha   90.00
_cell.angle_beta   90.00
_cell.angle_gamma   90.00
#
_symmetry.space_group_name_H-M   'P 1'
#
loop_
_entity.id
_entity.type
_entity.pdbx_description
1 polymer ?
#
loop_
_entity_poly.entity_id
_entity_poly.type
_entity_poly.pdbx_seq_one_letter_code
_entity_poly.pdbx_strand_id
1 'polypeptide(L)'
;MKVLRTIIWVLAAIGFLIFAIYNWQPVELTLWQNVVLETKVPVLALLAFIAGFVPMWAYHRSVAWGLNRRLRALETSLKNTAMARSAEPTPAAAADSSVDKSGKSAGETADPFSASDGAGDGSAGE
;
A
#
# COMPACT_ATOMS: atom_id res chain seq x y z
N MET A 1 13.61 13.18 -14.68
CA MET A 1 12.14 13.34 -14.63
C MET A 1 11.63 14.64 -14.01
N LYS A 2 12.36 15.31 -13.09
CA LYS A 2 11.88 16.56 -12.46
C LYS A 2 11.65 17.70 -13.47
N VAL A 3 12.54 17.88 -14.44
CA VAL A 3 12.43 18.96 -15.45
C VAL A 3 11.19 18.80 -16.33
N LEU A 4 10.90 17.59 -16.81
CA LEU A 4 9.68 17.33 -17.60
C LEU A 4 8.42 17.60 -16.77
N ARG A 5 8.41 17.14 -15.50
CA ARG A 5 7.30 17.42 -14.58
C ARG A 5 7.12 18.91 -14.33
N THR A 6 8.20 19.69 -14.17
CA THR A 6 8.10 21.14 -13.98
C THR A 6 7.61 21.83 -15.26
N ILE A 7 8.07 21.40 -16.43
CA ILE A 7 7.61 21.96 -17.72
C ILE A 7 6.10 21.77 -17.89
N ILE A 8 5.58 20.57 -17.61
CA ILE A 8 4.14 20.28 -17.69
C ILE A 8 3.36 21.18 -16.72
N TRP A 9 3.84 21.32 -15.47
CA TRP A 9 3.20 22.17 -14.47
C TRP A 9 3.24 23.65 -14.83
N VAL A 10 4.34 24.12 -15.42
CA VAL A 10 4.48 25.51 -15.90
C VAL A 10 3.53 25.77 -17.06
N LEU A 11 3.44 24.86 -18.03
CA LEU A 11 2.47 24.95 -19.13
C LEU A 11 1.03 24.99 -18.63
N ALA A 12 0.69 24.11 -17.69
CA ALA A 12 -0.64 24.10 -17.07
C ALA A 12 -0.93 25.41 -16.32
N ALA A 13 0.05 25.95 -15.58
CA ALA A 13 -0.09 27.22 -14.87
C ALA A 13 -0.28 28.41 -15.83
N ILE A 14 0.48 28.47 -16.92
CA ILE A 14 0.32 29.50 -17.96
C ILE A 14 -1.05 29.37 -18.62
N GLY A 15 -1.47 28.16 -18.99
CA GLY A 15 -2.80 27.91 -19.56
C GLY A 15 -3.94 28.32 -18.62
N PHE A 16 -3.81 28.01 -17.32
CA PHE A 16 -4.76 28.43 -16.30
C PHE A 16 -4.77 29.96 -16.12
N LEU A 17 -3.61 30.62 -16.17
CA LEU A 17 -3.51 32.07 -16.07
C LEU A 17 -4.21 32.76 -17.24
N ILE A 18 -3.97 32.28 -18.46
CA ILE A 18 -4.66 32.76 -19.67
C ILE A 18 -6.17 32.58 -19.51
N PHE A 19 -6.62 31.39 -19.13
CA PHE A 19 -8.03 31.11 -18.86
C PHE A 19 -8.61 32.09 -17.83
N ALA A 20 -7.88 32.36 -16.74
CA ALA A 20 -8.33 33.26 -15.69
C ALA A 20 -8.51 34.70 -16.19
N ILE A 21 -7.54 35.23 -16.94
CA ILE A 21 -7.59 36.59 -17.49
C ILE A 21 -8.78 36.73 -18.44
N TYR A 22 -8.96 35.77 -19.37
CA TYR A 22 -10.06 35.83 -20.34
C TYR A 22 -11.44 35.58 -19.72
N ASN A 23 -11.51 34.80 -18.64
CA ASN A 23 -12.77 34.45 -17.98
C ASN A 23 -12.95 35.23 -16.67
N TRP A 24 -12.52 36.49 -16.60
CA TRP A 24 -12.69 37.34 -15.40
C TRP A 24 -14.13 37.85 -15.22
N GLN A 25 -15.12 37.02 -15.53
CA GLN A 25 -16.53 37.35 -15.39
C GLN A 25 -16.99 37.12 -13.95
N PRO A 26 -17.73 38.06 -13.33
CA PRO A 26 -18.38 37.82 -12.06
C PRO A 26 -19.52 36.81 -12.24
N VAL A 27 -19.56 35.80 -11.39
CA VAL A 27 -20.66 34.83 -11.32
C VAL A 27 -21.31 34.96 -9.95
N GLU A 28 -22.60 35.25 -9.97
CA GLU A 28 -23.44 35.28 -8.78
C GLU A 28 -23.80 33.83 -8.39
N LEU A 29 -23.30 33.34 -7.25
CA LEU A 29 -23.83 32.12 -6.65
C LEU A 29 -24.82 32.47 -5.55
N THR A 30 -26.06 32.06 -5.74
CA THR A 30 -27.11 32.14 -4.73
C THR A 30 -27.00 30.93 -3.81
N LEU A 31 -26.32 31.07 -2.66
CA LEU A 31 -26.17 29.96 -1.70
C LEU A 31 -27.46 29.70 -0.91
N TRP A 32 -28.29 30.73 -0.71
CA TRP A 32 -29.61 30.67 -0.08
C TRP A 32 -30.43 31.88 -0.58
N GLN A 33 -31.77 31.91 -0.41
CA GLN A 33 -32.66 32.92 -1.04
C GLN A 33 -32.25 34.40 -0.86
N ASN A 34 -31.37 34.73 0.09
CA ASN A 34 -30.84 36.09 0.32
C ASN A 34 -29.31 36.17 0.46
N VAL A 35 -28.55 35.12 0.14
CA VAL A 35 -27.08 35.13 0.22
C VAL A 35 -26.51 34.91 -1.17
N VAL A 36 -26.15 36.02 -1.81
CA VAL A 36 -25.47 36.04 -3.11
C VAL A 36 -23.98 36.21 -2.85
N LEU A 37 -23.20 35.20 -3.21
CA LEU A 37 -21.75 35.27 -3.19
C LEU A 37 -21.25 35.47 -4.62
N GLU A 38 -20.77 36.66 -4.91
CA GLU A 38 -20.11 36.95 -6.18
C GLU A 38 -18.70 36.37 -6.16
N THR A 39 -18.50 35.26 -6.87
CA THR A 39 -17.16 34.70 -7.11
C THR A 39 -16.86 34.70 -8.60
N LYS A 40 -15.59 34.88 -8.96
CA LYS A 40 -15.19 34.91 -10.37
C LYS A 40 -15.16 33.48 -10.94
N VAL A 41 -15.49 33.32 -12.22
CA VAL A 41 -15.40 32.04 -12.95
C VAL A 41 -14.10 31.26 -12.68
N PRO A 42 -12.90 31.89 -12.66
CA PRO A 42 -11.65 31.15 -12.50
C PRO A 42 -11.52 30.51 -11.11
N VAL A 43 -12.11 31.12 -10.09
CA VAL A 43 -12.13 30.59 -8.72
C VAL A 43 -13.02 29.35 -8.66
N LEU A 44 -14.19 29.40 -9.29
CA LEU A 44 -15.11 28.27 -9.39
C LEU A 44 -14.50 27.10 -10.18
N ALA A 45 -13.84 27.41 -11.30
CA ALA A 45 -13.14 26.41 -12.09
C ALA A 45 -12.03 25.72 -11.28
N LEU A 46 -11.25 26.49 -10.51
CA LEU A 46 -10.23 25.93 -9.64
C LEU A 46 -10.83 25.09 -8.52
N LEU A 47 -11.93 25.54 -7.90
CA LEU A 47 -12.62 24.79 -6.86
C LEU A 47 -13.20 23.47 -7.40
N ALA A 48 -13.84 23.48 -8.56
CA ALA A 48 -14.36 22.27 -9.21
C ALA A 48 -13.22 21.31 -9.57
N PHE A 49 -12.10 21.84 -10.08
CA PHE A 49 -10.91 21.07 -10.38
C PHE A 49 -10.36 20.39 -9.12
N ILE A 50 -10.20 21.14 -8.02
CA ILE A 50 -9.74 20.59 -6.74
C ILE A 50 -10.75 19.56 -6.21
N ALA A 51 -12.04 19.85 -6.25
CA ALA A 51 -13.08 18.93 -5.80
C ALA A 51 -13.05 17.59 -6.55
N GLY A 52 -12.81 17.60 -7.85
CA GLY A 52 -12.62 16.38 -8.64
C GLY A 52 -11.26 15.70 -8.43
N PHE A 53 -10.21 16.48 -8.19
CA PHE A 53 -8.85 15.95 -8.07
C PHE A 53 -8.53 15.38 -6.68
N VAL A 54 -9.08 15.96 -5.61
CA VAL A 54 -8.86 15.54 -4.21
C VAL A 54 -9.15 14.06 -3.98
N PRO A 55 -10.31 13.49 -4.35
CA PRO A 55 -10.59 12.08 -4.10
C PRO A 55 -9.63 11.14 -4.84
N MET A 56 -9.32 11.45 -6.11
CA MET A 56 -8.37 10.67 -6.91
C MET A 56 -6.95 10.73 -6.32
N TRP A 57 -6.51 11.92 -5.90
CA TRP A 57 -5.21 12.13 -5.29
C TRP A 57 -5.10 11.44 -3.92
N ALA A 58 -6.14 11.53 -3.09
CA ALA A 58 -6.19 10.89 -1.78
C ALA A 58 -6.09 9.36 -1.89
N TYR A 59 -6.77 8.77 -2.88
CA TYR A 59 -6.67 7.34 -3.16
C TYR A 59 -5.25 6.93 -3.56
N HIS A 60 -4.64 7.66 -4.50
CA HIS A 60 -3.27 7.33 -4.92
C HIS A 60 -2.25 7.51 -3.78
N ARG A 61 -2.49 8.50 -2.90
CA ARG A 61 -1.66 8.74 -1.72
C ARG A 61 -1.83 7.66 -0.65
N SER A 62 -3.04 7.16 -0.43
CA SER A 62 -3.32 6.13 0.59
C SER A 62 -2.65 4.81 0.24
N VAL A 63 -2.66 4.41 -1.04
CA VAL A 63 -1.96 3.22 -1.53
C VAL A 63 -0.46 3.35 -1.28
N ALA A 64 0.16 4.45 -1.72
CA ALA A 64 1.58 4.68 -1.50
C ALA A 64 1.96 4.68 0.00
N TRP A 65 1.07 5.19 0.86
CA TRP A 65 1.29 5.16 2.31
C TRP A 65 1.23 3.73 2.88
N GLY A 66 0.27 2.93 2.43
CA GLY A 66 0.15 1.52 2.80
C GLY A 66 1.39 0.70 2.44
N LEU A 67 1.91 0.87 1.22
CA LEU A 67 3.12 0.17 0.77
C LEU A 67 4.35 0.58 1.57
N ASN A 68 4.54 1.87 1.83
CA ASN A 68 5.66 2.36 2.65
C ASN A 68 5.62 1.80 4.08
N ARG A 69 4.43 1.66 4.68
CA ARG A 69 4.30 1.07 6.01
C ARG A 69 4.72 -0.40 6.03
N ARG A 70 4.32 -1.16 5.02
CA ARG A 70 4.75 -2.57 4.87
C ARG A 70 6.26 -2.69 4.67
N LEU A 71 6.83 -1.81 3.85
CA LEU A 71 8.27 -1.79 3.61
C LEU A 71 9.06 -1.53 4.90
N ARG A 72 8.64 -0.53 5.69
CA ARG A 72 9.26 -0.24 7.01
C ARG A 72 9.14 -1.41 7.98
N ALA A 73 8.02 -2.13 7.98
CA ALA A 73 7.86 -3.31 8.82
C ALA A 73 8.83 -4.43 8.43
N LEU A 74 9.01 -4.68 7.12
CA LEU A 74 9.96 -5.66 6.59
C LEU A 74 11.42 -5.25 6.87
N GLU A 75 11.75 -3.97 6.72
CA GLU A 75 13.08 -3.47 7.08
C GLU A 75 13.38 -3.66 8.57
N THR A 76 12.38 -3.47 9.43
CA THR A 76 12.55 -3.63 10.88
C THR A 76 12.70 -5.10 11.26
N SER A 77 11.91 -6.00 10.66
CA SER A 77 12.04 -7.44 10.90
C SER A 77 13.38 -7.97 10.39
N LEU A 78 13.84 -7.52 9.21
CA LEU A 78 15.14 -7.89 8.66
C LEU A 78 16.30 -7.39 9.51
N LYS A 79 16.23 -6.17 10.03
CA LYS A 79 17.22 -5.65 10.99
C LYS A 79 17.24 -6.46 12.27
N ASN A 80 16.07 -6.83 12.80
CA ASN A 80 15.96 -7.62 14.02
C ASN A 80 16.49 -9.05 13.84
N THR A 81 16.21 -9.72 12.71
CA THR A 81 16.75 -11.05 12.42
C THR A 81 18.27 -11.01 12.20
N ALA A 82 18.79 -9.97 11.54
CA ALA A 82 20.23 -9.76 11.41
C ALA A 82 20.89 -9.57 12.79
N MET A 83 20.31 -8.73 13.66
CA MET A 83 20.80 -8.54 15.04
C MET A 83 20.71 -9.81 15.89
N ALA A 84 19.64 -10.60 15.78
CA ALA A 84 19.50 -11.87 16.49
C ALA A 84 20.57 -12.89 16.05
N ARG A 85 20.92 -12.91 14.76
CA ARG A 85 22.02 -13.74 14.24
C ARG A 85 23.39 -13.28 14.73
N SER A 86 23.56 -11.98 14.99
CA SER A 86 24.80 -11.43 15.56
C SER A 86 24.92 -11.60 17.08
N ALA A 87 23.80 -11.86 17.78
CA ALA A 87 23.76 -12.06 19.22
C ALA A 87 23.88 -13.54 19.64
N GLU A 88 23.94 -14.47 18.67
CA GLU A 88 24.22 -15.87 18.95
C GLU A 88 25.69 -16.01 19.42
N PRO A 89 25.95 -16.45 20.66
CA PRO A 89 27.31 -16.62 21.14
C PRO A 89 27.95 -17.76 20.38
N THR A 90 29.18 -17.55 19.89
CA THR A 90 30.04 -18.59 19.31
C THR A 90 30.08 -19.83 20.22
N PRO A 91 29.58 -20.99 19.77
CA PRO A 91 29.97 -22.25 20.39
C PRO A 91 31.44 -22.47 20.05
N ALA A 92 32.28 -22.54 21.09
CA ALA A 92 33.67 -22.92 20.95
C ALA A 92 33.79 -24.26 20.21
N ALA A 93 34.79 -24.33 19.34
CA ALA A 93 35.13 -25.50 18.55
C ALA A 93 35.26 -26.77 19.40
N ALA A 94 34.58 -27.85 18.98
CA ALA A 94 34.98 -29.22 19.22
C ALA A 94 34.78 -29.99 17.91
N ALA A 95 35.89 -30.47 17.36
CA ALA A 95 35.99 -31.21 16.13
C ALA A 95 35.46 -32.64 16.27
N ASP A 96 34.99 -33.17 15.13
CA ASP A 96 35.05 -34.55 14.67
C ASP A 96 34.70 -35.71 15.64
N SER A 97 33.57 -36.36 15.35
CA SER A 97 33.53 -37.82 15.26
C SER A 97 32.40 -38.33 14.35
N SER A 98 32.83 -38.88 13.21
CA SER A 98 32.34 -40.10 12.54
C SER A 98 30.87 -40.22 12.09
N VAL A 99 30.69 -40.08 10.78
CA VAL A 99 30.10 -41.08 9.84
C VAL A 99 29.35 -42.28 10.46
N ASP A 100 28.04 -42.34 10.22
CA ASP A 100 27.21 -43.49 9.76
C ASP A 100 25.74 -42.97 9.84
N LYS A 101 24.80 -43.11 8.90
CA LYS A 101 24.53 -44.17 7.94
C LYS A 101 23.56 -43.63 6.88
N SER A 102 23.83 -44.05 5.65
CA SER A 102 22.99 -43.91 4.46
C SER A 102 21.52 -44.30 4.70
N GLY A 103 20.60 -43.48 4.19
CA GLY A 103 19.16 -43.68 4.30
C GLY A 103 18.40 -42.89 3.23
N LYS A 104 18.61 -43.30 1.98
CA LYS A 104 17.88 -42.90 0.77
C LYS A 104 16.35 -42.92 0.97
N SER A 105 15.69 -41.78 0.76
CA SER A 105 14.64 -41.63 -0.27
C SER A 105 14.22 -40.16 -0.38
N ALA A 106 14.40 -39.60 -1.57
CA ALA A 106 13.75 -38.38 -2.02
C ALA A 106 12.42 -38.75 -2.70
N GLY A 107 11.46 -37.83 -2.68
CA GLY A 107 10.12 -37.95 -3.29
C GLY A 107 9.10 -38.41 -2.24
N GLU A 108 7.95 -37.79 -2.04
CA GLU A 108 7.15 -36.95 -2.91
C GLU A 108 6.22 -36.10 -2.01
N THR A 109 5.85 -34.93 -2.50
CA THR A 109 4.90 -33.98 -1.93
C THR A 109 3.46 -34.51 -1.86
N ALA A 110 2.77 -34.09 -0.78
CA ALA A 110 1.33 -33.78 -0.67
C ALA A 110 0.29 -34.91 -0.75
N ASP A 111 -0.50 -35.05 0.33
CA ASP A 111 -1.93 -34.76 0.27
C ASP A 111 -2.54 -34.63 1.70
N PRO A 112 -3.18 -33.50 2.06
CA PRO A 112 -3.81 -33.30 3.38
C PRO A 112 -5.26 -33.78 3.47
N PHE A 113 -5.72 -34.65 2.56
CA PHE A 113 -7.13 -35.09 2.45
C PHE A 113 -7.33 -36.60 2.52
N SER A 114 -6.55 -37.32 3.34
CA SER A 114 -6.91 -38.70 3.69
C SER A 114 -8.01 -38.70 4.76
N ALA A 115 -9.21 -39.03 4.28
CA ALA A 115 -10.45 -39.35 4.97
C ALA A 115 -10.33 -39.65 6.47
N SER A 116 -11.08 -38.87 7.25
CA SER A 116 -11.46 -39.21 8.61
C SER A 116 -12.42 -40.41 8.58
N ASP A 117 -11.89 -41.61 8.77
CA ASP A 117 -12.68 -42.78 9.14
C ASP A 117 -11.97 -43.50 10.29
N GLY A 118 -12.62 -43.55 11.46
CA GLY A 118 -12.20 -44.47 12.52
C GLY A 118 -12.63 -44.13 13.95
N ALA A 119 -13.69 -44.82 14.39
CA ALA A 119 -13.97 -45.29 15.77
C ALA A 119 -14.34 -44.23 16.83
N GLY A 120 -15.26 -44.45 17.76
CA GLY A 120 -16.12 -45.56 18.20
C GLY A 120 -17.23 -44.91 19.08
N ASP A 121 -18.32 -45.55 19.46
CA ASP A 121 -18.38 -46.68 20.38
C ASP A 121 -19.87 -47.11 20.48
N GLY A 122 -20.11 -48.39 20.72
CA GLY A 122 -21.44 -48.98 20.76
C GLY A 122 -22.11 -48.86 22.12
N SER A 123 -23.44 -48.82 22.11
CA SER A 123 -24.25 -49.30 23.24
C SER A 123 -25.57 -49.86 22.72
N ALA A 124 -25.81 -51.12 23.09
CA ALA A 124 -27.06 -51.88 23.03
C ALA A 124 -28.23 -51.14 23.73
N GLY A 125 -29.51 -51.47 23.58
CA GLY A 125 -30.21 -52.59 22.95
C GLY A 125 -31.71 -52.44 23.29
N GLU A 126 -32.54 -53.17 22.54
CA GLU A 126 -33.95 -53.56 22.78
C GLU A 126 -35.00 -52.51 23.19
#